data_AF-A0AA43HWN1-F1
#
_entry.id   AF-A0AA43HWN1-F1
#
_cell.length_a   1.000
_cell.length_b   1.000
_cell.length_c   1.000
_cell.angle_alpha   90.00
_cell.angle_beta   90.00
_cell.angle_gamma   90.00
#
_symmetry.space_group_name_H-M   'P 1'
#
loop_
_entity.id
_entity.type
_entity.pdbx_description
1 polymer ?
#
loop_
_entity_poly.entity_id
_entity_poly.type
_entity_poly.pdbx_seq_one_letter_code
_entity_poly.pdbx_strand_id
1 'polypeptide(L)'
;MRNLIQEYSVFSQYFAPRGRERLLFLGEQISQRHLSFNDKLIGIVGDAGSGKSSLIKGMFPGLELSNDDDTLNPRKILQVRDLEEDLHEATTYHIDMRFQIAFTQMHEIVDFVKNILDRHRRIIVEHFDLLFPALGINADIIVGIGEEIIVTRPSIFGPLPQSIYNIVHDSLWYRKVAHTIEDVTMLLLNTEFGIDDSLYYSSDMRNGFVLKFIKEVDLDFCKLSERIHQKLAENLTVNYYDEDHIMIGDTIVKCDGPRFHIRNTSEVEHFTLIKKFIYDPKTKTYCMVGCLDAEDRIDIRNLNTIHFLKRKA
;
A
#
# COMPACT_ATOMS: atom_id res chain seq x y z
N MET A 1 -14.41 -24.73 18.27
CA MET A 1 -13.25 -25.17 17.48
C MET A 1 -12.08 -24.26 17.84
N ARG A 2 -10.91 -24.78 18.21
CA ARG A 2 -9.78 -23.96 18.68
C ARG A 2 -9.24 -23.14 17.50
N ASN A 3 -9.18 -21.81 17.61
CA ASN A 3 -8.64 -20.95 16.54
C ASN A 3 -7.12 -20.98 16.55
N LEU A 4 -6.55 -22.08 16.07
CA LEU A 4 -5.11 -22.35 16.07
C LEU A 4 -4.30 -21.26 15.34
N ILE A 5 -4.88 -20.62 14.32
CA ILE A 5 -4.21 -19.56 13.56
C ILE A 5 -3.96 -18.35 14.46
N GLN A 6 -4.95 -17.98 15.28
CA GLN A 6 -4.80 -16.88 16.25
C GLN A 6 -3.82 -17.23 17.39
N GLU A 7 -3.66 -18.52 17.73
CA GLU A 7 -2.69 -18.95 18.73
C GLU A 7 -1.23 -18.91 18.23
N TYR A 8 -1.01 -19.14 16.93
CA TYR A 8 0.34 -19.25 16.36
C TYR A 8 0.78 -18.01 15.55
N SER A 9 -0.15 -17.21 15.06
CA SER A 9 0.14 -16.04 14.22
C SER A 9 -0.48 -14.78 14.82
N VAL A 10 0.35 -14.01 15.50
CA VAL A 10 -0.05 -12.73 16.13
C VAL A 10 -0.11 -11.62 15.08
N PHE A 11 0.92 -11.52 14.22
CA PHE A 11 0.98 -10.57 13.12
C PHE A 11 1.87 -11.10 12.00
N SER A 12 1.62 -10.63 10.79
CA SER A 12 2.46 -10.85 9.62
C SER A 12 2.64 -9.54 8.87
N GLN A 13 3.81 -9.35 8.28
CA GLN A 13 4.18 -8.11 7.62
C GLN A 13 4.74 -8.43 6.24
N TYR A 14 4.35 -7.60 5.27
CA TYR A 14 4.74 -7.70 3.88
C TYR A 14 5.20 -6.32 3.41
N PHE A 15 6.17 -6.27 2.50
CA PHE A 15 6.38 -5.04 1.73
C PHE A 15 5.13 -4.78 0.89
N ALA A 16 4.67 -3.53 0.85
CA ALA A 16 3.56 -3.18 -0.03
C ALA A 16 4.12 -2.92 -1.43
N PRO A 17 3.89 -3.82 -2.41
CA PRO A 17 4.47 -3.68 -3.72
C PRO A 17 3.88 -2.50 -4.47
N ARG A 18 4.71 -1.77 -5.20
CA ARG A 18 4.25 -0.82 -6.23
C ARG A 18 3.68 -1.60 -7.41
N GLY A 19 2.67 -1.06 -8.08
CA GLY A 19 1.99 -1.76 -9.18
C GLY A 19 0.69 -2.44 -8.78
N ARG A 20 -0.36 -2.18 -9.56
CA ARG A 20 -1.69 -2.80 -9.39
C ARG A 20 -1.64 -4.33 -9.44
N GLU A 21 -0.97 -4.90 -10.45
CA GLU A 21 -0.87 -6.36 -10.60
C GLU A 21 -0.16 -7.01 -9.42
N ARG A 22 0.90 -6.37 -8.91
CA ARG A 22 1.69 -6.89 -7.79
C ARG A 22 0.89 -6.84 -6.48
N LEU A 23 0.05 -5.82 -6.28
CA LEU A 23 -0.88 -5.75 -5.16
C LEU A 23 -2.00 -6.79 -5.26
N LEU A 24 -2.55 -7.01 -6.45
CA LEU A 24 -3.54 -8.07 -6.69
C LEU A 24 -2.96 -9.45 -6.33
N PHE A 25 -1.76 -9.74 -6.84
CA PHE A 25 -1.06 -11.00 -6.54
C PHE A 25 -0.76 -11.16 -5.04
N LEU A 26 -0.28 -10.10 -4.37
CA LEU A 26 -0.07 -10.15 -2.92
C LEU A 26 -1.37 -10.36 -2.15
N GLY A 27 -2.48 -9.76 -2.59
CA GLY A 27 -3.81 -9.97 -2.03
C GLY A 27 -4.22 -11.44 -2.09
N GLU A 28 -3.99 -12.11 -3.22
CA GLU A 28 -4.24 -13.54 -3.37
C GLU A 28 -3.44 -14.36 -2.34
N GLN A 29 -2.15 -14.04 -2.18
CA GLN A 29 -1.28 -14.72 -1.21
C GLN A 29 -1.70 -14.48 0.24
N ILE A 30 -2.14 -13.27 0.59
CA ILE A 30 -2.66 -12.96 1.92
C ILE A 30 -3.95 -13.73 2.17
N SER A 31 -4.84 -13.79 1.18
CA SER A 31 -6.08 -14.55 1.23
C SER A 31 -5.83 -16.03 1.52
N GLN A 32 -4.93 -16.66 0.75
CA GLN A 32 -4.58 -18.07 0.92
C GLN A 32 -3.92 -18.40 2.26
N ARG A 33 -3.15 -17.47 2.84
CA ARG A 33 -2.39 -17.72 4.08
C ARG A 33 -3.14 -17.37 5.35
N HIS A 34 -3.94 -16.30 5.32
CA HIS A 34 -4.50 -15.71 6.53
C HIS A 34 -5.99 -15.87 6.67
N LEU A 35 -6.75 -15.90 5.56
CA LEU A 35 -8.20 -16.02 5.63
C LEU A 35 -8.62 -17.45 5.95
N SER A 36 -9.63 -17.53 6.81
CA SER A 36 -10.36 -18.73 7.16
C SER A 36 -11.81 -18.59 6.71
N PHE A 37 -12.47 -19.72 6.52
CA PHE A 37 -13.90 -19.77 6.20
C PHE A 37 -14.75 -19.05 7.26
N ASN A 38 -14.34 -19.10 8.53
CA ASN A 38 -15.08 -18.52 9.64
C ASN A 38 -14.86 -17.02 9.82
N ASP A 39 -13.92 -16.40 9.10
CA ASP A 39 -13.69 -14.96 9.19
C ASP A 39 -14.81 -14.22 8.45
N LYS A 40 -15.57 -13.44 9.22
CA LYS A 40 -16.77 -12.73 8.79
C LYS A 40 -16.56 -11.23 8.79
N LEU A 41 -15.91 -10.67 9.82
CA LEU A 41 -15.63 -9.24 9.88
C LEU A 41 -14.16 -9.00 9.50
N ILE A 42 -13.95 -8.36 8.35
CA ILE A 42 -12.61 -8.10 7.83
C ILE A 42 -12.41 -6.59 7.77
N GLY A 43 -11.53 -6.08 8.63
CA GLY A 43 -11.23 -4.65 8.71
C GLY A 43 -10.04 -4.31 7.82
N ILE A 44 -10.21 -3.37 6.90
CA ILE A 44 -9.12 -2.79 6.11
C ILE A 44 -8.85 -1.38 6.62
N VAL A 45 -7.60 -1.08 6.94
CA VAL A 45 -7.17 0.24 7.41
C VAL A 45 -6.03 0.77 6.56
N GLY A 46 -6.01 2.08 6.33
CA GLY A 46 -5.00 2.73 5.51
C GLY A 46 -5.57 3.89 4.71
N ASP A 47 -4.70 4.77 4.26
CA ASP A 47 -5.13 6.03 3.67
C ASP A 47 -5.58 5.96 2.22
N ALA A 48 -6.16 7.05 1.71
CA ALA A 48 -6.51 7.16 0.31
C ALA A 48 -5.24 7.07 -0.56
N GLY A 49 -5.33 6.33 -1.67
CA GLY A 49 -4.17 6.06 -2.52
C GLY A 49 -3.09 5.26 -1.79
N SER A 50 -3.44 4.27 -0.96
CA SER A 50 -2.51 3.27 -0.42
C SER A 50 -2.57 1.92 -1.16
N GLY A 51 -3.57 1.74 -2.03
CA GLY A 51 -3.77 0.52 -2.83
C GLY A 51 -4.80 -0.45 -2.25
N LYS A 52 -5.66 0.02 -1.33
CA LYS A 52 -6.72 -0.77 -0.68
C LYS A 52 -7.58 -1.54 -1.68
N SER A 53 -8.15 -0.86 -2.68
CA SER A 53 -9.06 -1.46 -3.65
C SER A 53 -8.41 -2.60 -4.43
N SER A 54 -7.17 -2.40 -4.90
CA SER A 54 -6.39 -3.43 -5.57
C SER A 54 -6.07 -4.61 -4.64
N LEU A 55 -5.71 -4.35 -3.39
CA LEU A 55 -5.46 -5.41 -2.40
C LEU A 55 -6.73 -6.22 -2.11
N ILE A 56 -7.88 -5.55 -1.90
CA ILE A 56 -9.16 -6.19 -1.62
C ILE A 56 -9.60 -7.05 -2.80
N LYS A 57 -9.48 -6.55 -4.03
CA LYS A 57 -9.79 -7.34 -5.24
C LYS A 57 -8.91 -8.59 -5.38
N GLY A 58 -7.64 -8.49 -4.97
CA GLY A 58 -6.73 -9.64 -4.91
C GLY A 58 -7.14 -10.63 -3.83
N MET A 59 -7.54 -10.14 -2.65
CA MET A 59 -7.97 -10.98 -1.54
C MET A 59 -9.33 -11.67 -1.76
N PHE A 60 -10.24 -10.97 -2.44
CA PHE A 60 -11.62 -11.38 -2.69
C PHE A 60 -11.97 -11.20 -4.18
N PRO A 61 -11.50 -12.11 -5.05
CA PRO A 61 -11.80 -12.04 -6.48
C PRO A 61 -13.32 -12.03 -6.75
N GLY A 62 -13.77 -11.14 -7.63
CA GLY A 62 -15.19 -10.98 -7.98
C GLY A 62 -16.01 -10.13 -7.01
N LEU A 63 -15.42 -9.63 -5.92
CA LEU A 63 -16.08 -8.68 -5.04
C LEU A 63 -16.19 -7.31 -5.71
N GLU A 64 -17.42 -6.86 -5.90
CA GLU A 64 -17.69 -5.47 -6.27
C GLU A 64 -17.54 -4.55 -5.05
N LEU A 65 -16.80 -3.45 -5.20
CA LEU A 65 -16.60 -2.46 -4.16
C LEU A 65 -17.68 -1.37 -4.23
N SER A 66 -18.05 -0.77 -3.09
CA SER A 66 -18.96 0.37 -3.04
C SER A 66 -18.37 1.63 -3.66
N ASN A 67 -17.06 1.76 -3.48
CA ASN A 67 -16.21 2.81 -4.02
C ASN A 67 -14.93 2.12 -4.50
N ASP A 68 -14.58 2.37 -5.75
CA ASP A 68 -13.30 1.98 -6.31
C ASP A 68 -12.66 3.22 -6.94
N ASP A 69 -11.37 3.14 -7.20
CA ASP A 69 -10.53 4.23 -7.71
C ASP A 69 -11.13 4.94 -8.96
N ASP A 70 -11.99 4.26 -9.73
CA ASP A 70 -12.63 4.77 -10.96
C ASP A 70 -14.16 4.88 -10.91
N THR A 71 -14.84 4.18 -9.99
CA THR A 71 -16.30 4.04 -10.04
C THR A 71 -16.95 4.06 -8.66
N LEU A 72 -18.08 4.76 -8.58
CA LEU A 72 -19.00 4.69 -7.44
C LEU A 72 -20.15 3.75 -7.79
N ASN A 73 -20.53 2.88 -6.86
CA ASN A 73 -21.67 1.98 -7.04
C ASN A 73 -22.82 2.38 -6.09
N PRO A 74 -23.77 3.23 -6.54
CA PRO A 74 -24.87 3.73 -5.72
C PRO A 74 -25.69 2.61 -5.06
N ARG A 75 -25.88 1.48 -5.74
CA ARG A 75 -26.62 0.32 -5.20
C ARG A 75 -25.93 -0.24 -3.95
N LYS A 76 -24.61 -0.39 -3.99
CA LYS A 76 -23.82 -0.84 -2.83
C LYS A 76 -23.80 0.18 -1.70
N ILE A 77 -23.83 1.48 -1.98
CA ILE A 77 -23.89 2.51 -0.94
C ILE A 77 -25.26 2.47 -0.21
N LEU A 78 -26.33 2.23 -0.97
CA LEU A 78 -27.70 2.17 -0.44
C LEU A 78 -28.05 0.83 0.24
N GLN A 79 -27.23 -0.20 0.10
CA GLN A 79 -27.44 -1.53 0.70
C GLN A 79 -27.64 -1.50 2.23
N VAL A 80 -27.17 -0.45 2.91
CA VAL A 80 -27.35 -0.25 4.35
C VAL A 80 -28.83 -0.01 4.72
N ARG A 81 -29.62 0.57 3.80
CA ARG A 81 -31.04 0.90 4.01
C ARG A 81 -32.00 -0.12 3.44
N ASP A 82 -31.64 -0.77 2.33
CA ASP A 82 -32.49 -1.77 1.65
C ASP A 82 -32.11 -3.21 2.04
N LEU A 83 -32.43 -3.58 3.29
CA LEU A 83 -32.12 -4.90 3.86
C LEU A 83 -32.93 -6.08 3.26
N GLU A 84 -34.01 -5.82 2.53
CA GLU A 84 -35.02 -6.85 2.22
C GLU A 84 -35.00 -7.40 0.78
N GLU A 85 -34.56 -6.65 -0.24
CA GLU A 85 -34.59 -7.16 -1.62
C GLU A 85 -33.22 -7.69 -2.12
N ASP A 86 -32.09 -7.13 -1.66
CA ASP A 86 -30.75 -7.45 -2.21
C ASP A 86 -29.88 -8.37 -1.33
N LEU A 87 -30.28 -8.65 -0.09
CA LEU A 87 -29.49 -9.45 0.86
C LEU A 87 -29.50 -10.95 0.58
N HIS A 88 -30.30 -11.41 -0.37
CA HIS A 88 -30.51 -12.84 -0.61
C HIS A 88 -29.42 -13.51 -1.45
N GLU A 89 -28.65 -12.76 -2.25
CA GLU A 89 -27.71 -13.36 -3.22
C GLU A 89 -26.23 -13.23 -2.83
N ALA A 90 -25.82 -12.17 -2.14
CA ALA A 90 -24.41 -11.93 -1.84
C ALA A 90 -23.88 -12.73 -0.64
N THR A 91 -22.72 -13.37 -0.81
CA THR A 91 -22.02 -14.07 0.28
C THR A 91 -21.05 -13.17 1.04
N THR A 92 -20.58 -12.10 0.40
CA THR A 92 -19.61 -11.15 0.93
C THR A 92 -20.06 -9.72 0.62
N TYR A 93 -20.13 -8.89 1.65
CA TYR A 93 -20.47 -7.47 1.57
C TYR A 93 -19.21 -6.62 1.68
N HIS A 94 -19.29 -5.38 1.18
CA HIS A 94 -18.22 -4.41 1.25
C HIS A 94 -18.80 -3.03 1.60
N ILE A 95 -18.15 -2.32 2.51
CA ILE A 95 -18.45 -0.91 2.83
C ILE A 95 -17.14 -0.12 2.95
N ASP A 96 -17.14 1.11 2.45
CA ASP A 96 -16.12 2.12 2.74
C ASP A 96 -16.69 3.13 3.74
N MET A 97 -16.16 3.15 4.97
CA MET A 97 -16.69 4.02 6.02
C MET A 97 -16.55 5.52 5.71
N ARG A 98 -15.46 5.95 5.07
CA ARG A 98 -15.28 7.39 4.75
C ARG A 98 -16.35 7.86 3.78
N PHE A 99 -16.72 6.99 2.84
CA PHE A 99 -17.79 7.29 1.89
C PHE A 99 -19.18 7.11 2.53
N GLN A 100 -19.41 6.01 3.24
CA GLN A 100 -20.72 5.61 3.77
C GLN A 100 -21.29 6.58 4.81
N ILE A 101 -20.44 7.17 5.65
CA ILE A 101 -20.86 8.14 6.67
C ILE A 101 -21.43 9.42 6.04
N ALA A 102 -21.11 9.74 4.77
CA ALA A 102 -21.69 10.87 4.07
C ALA A 102 -23.18 10.67 3.71
N PHE A 103 -23.67 9.42 3.70
CA PHE A 103 -25.02 9.08 3.24
C PHE A 103 -25.91 8.46 4.33
N THR A 104 -25.31 7.80 5.31
CA THR A 104 -26.01 7.02 6.35
C THR A 104 -25.49 7.35 7.74
N GLN A 105 -26.37 7.32 8.73
CA GLN A 105 -25.99 7.59 10.11
C GLN A 105 -25.20 6.40 10.68
N MET A 106 -24.27 6.68 11.61
CA MET A 106 -23.41 5.65 12.19
C MET A 106 -24.19 4.49 12.83
N HIS A 107 -25.33 4.76 13.47
CA HIS A 107 -26.16 3.71 14.06
C HIS A 107 -26.77 2.78 13.01
N GLU A 108 -27.21 3.31 11.86
CA GLU A 108 -27.71 2.50 10.73
C GLU A 108 -26.61 1.54 10.23
N ILE A 109 -25.38 2.04 10.11
CA ILE A 109 -24.23 1.23 9.66
C ILE A 109 -23.90 0.12 10.68
N VAL A 110 -23.92 0.43 11.97
CA VAL A 110 -23.68 -0.55 13.04
C VAL A 110 -24.75 -1.65 13.02
N ASP A 111 -26.01 -1.28 12.87
CA ASP A 111 -27.13 -2.25 12.82
C ASP A 111 -27.03 -3.15 11.57
N PHE A 112 -26.68 -2.56 10.42
CA PHE A 112 -26.42 -3.31 9.19
C PHE A 112 -25.29 -4.34 9.35
N VAL A 113 -24.14 -3.92 9.91
CA VAL A 113 -22.99 -4.81 10.12
C VAL A 113 -23.36 -5.94 11.07
N LYS A 114 -24.05 -5.66 12.18
CA LYS A 114 -24.51 -6.68 13.13
C LYS A 114 -25.44 -7.69 12.48
N ASN A 115 -26.42 -7.23 11.70
CA ASN A 115 -27.37 -8.09 10.99
C ASN A 115 -26.66 -9.06 10.02
N ILE A 116 -25.65 -8.58 9.28
CA ILE A 116 -24.84 -9.45 8.41
C ILE A 116 -24.10 -10.53 9.20
N LEU A 117 -23.49 -10.16 10.32
CA LEU A 117 -22.74 -11.09 11.17
C LEU A 117 -23.67 -12.15 11.81
N ASP A 118 -24.86 -11.73 12.24
CA ASP A 118 -25.91 -12.61 12.77
C ASP A 118 -26.39 -13.61 11.72
N ARG A 119 -26.49 -13.19 10.45
CA ARG A 119 -26.78 -14.06 9.29
C ARG A 119 -25.58 -14.89 8.84
N HIS A 120 -24.45 -14.82 9.55
CA HIS A 120 -23.22 -15.56 9.26
C HIS A 120 -22.63 -15.27 7.87
N ARG A 121 -22.85 -14.05 7.37
CA ARG A 121 -22.25 -13.57 6.13
C ARG A 121 -20.97 -12.79 6.42
N ARG A 122 -20.11 -12.67 5.40
CA ARG A 122 -18.87 -11.92 5.49
C ARG A 122 -19.08 -10.46 5.09
N ILE A 123 -18.42 -9.54 5.76
CA ILE A 123 -18.36 -8.12 5.42
C ILE A 123 -16.93 -7.61 5.53
N ILE A 124 -16.52 -6.87 4.51
CA ILE A 124 -15.25 -6.17 4.43
C ILE A 124 -15.53 -4.69 4.67
N VAL A 125 -14.83 -4.10 5.62
CA VAL A 125 -15.00 -2.71 6.02
C VAL A 125 -13.70 -1.96 5.79
N GLU A 126 -13.67 -1.07 4.80
CA GLU A 126 -12.58 -0.10 4.66
C GLU A 126 -12.73 1.04 5.66
N HIS A 127 -11.59 1.53 6.15
CA HIS A 127 -11.51 2.49 7.24
C HIS A 127 -12.21 1.97 8.50
N PHE A 128 -11.96 0.69 8.83
CA PHE A 128 -12.56 0.01 9.98
C PHE A 128 -12.25 0.69 11.32
N ASP A 129 -11.16 1.44 11.40
CA ASP A 129 -10.82 2.31 12.52
C ASP A 129 -11.95 3.30 12.88
N LEU A 130 -12.74 3.74 11.90
CA LEU A 130 -13.87 4.65 12.12
C LEU A 130 -15.12 3.93 12.66
N LEU A 131 -15.32 2.66 12.29
CA LEU A 131 -16.49 1.87 12.71
C LEU A 131 -16.28 1.24 14.09
N PHE A 132 -15.07 0.77 14.38
CA PHE A 132 -14.74 0.01 15.58
C PHE A 132 -15.24 0.65 16.89
N PRO A 133 -15.07 1.98 17.13
CA PRO A 133 -15.54 2.62 18.37
C PRO A 133 -17.06 2.52 18.59
N ALA A 134 -17.84 2.53 17.51
CA ALA A 134 -19.30 2.44 17.57
C ALA A 134 -19.81 1.00 17.56
N LEU A 135 -19.13 0.11 16.83
CA LEU A 135 -19.48 -1.30 16.73
C LEU A 135 -19.19 -2.07 18.03
N GLY A 136 -18.09 -1.75 18.71
CA GLY A 136 -17.67 -2.39 19.96
C GLY A 136 -17.14 -3.83 19.80
N ILE A 137 -16.98 -4.30 18.56
CA ILE A 137 -16.49 -5.63 18.20
C ILE A 137 -15.27 -5.43 17.30
N ASN A 138 -14.17 -6.13 17.58
CA ASN A 138 -12.99 -6.09 16.73
C ASN A 138 -13.15 -7.04 15.52
N ALA A 139 -12.44 -6.77 14.44
CA ALA A 139 -12.47 -7.61 13.25
C ALA A 139 -11.82 -8.97 13.50
N ASP A 140 -12.24 -10.01 12.77
CA ASP A 140 -11.59 -11.32 12.81
C ASP A 140 -10.16 -11.23 12.26
N ILE A 141 -9.98 -10.36 11.23
CA ILE A 141 -8.70 -9.99 10.63
C ILE A 141 -8.70 -8.49 10.37
N ILE A 142 -7.58 -7.84 10.70
CA ILE A 142 -7.28 -6.48 10.28
C ILE A 142 -6.14 -6.54 9.27
N VAL A 143 -6.32 -5.85 8.14
CA VAL A 143 -5.28 -5.62 7.14
C VAL A 143 -5.00 -4.12 7.05
N GLY A 144 -3.82 -3.71 7.49
CA GLY A 144 -3.30 -2.36 7.32
C GLY A 144 -2.49 -2.25 6.04
N ILE A 145 -2.64 -1.16 5.29
CA ILE A 145 -1.83 -0.87 4.09
C ILE A 145 -1.26 0.56 4.09
N GLY A 146 0.07 0.64 4.01
CA GLY A 146 0.87 1.86 3.95
C GLY A 146 2.10 1.64 3.06
N GLU A 147 3.30 1.91 3.57
CA GLU A 147 4.56 1.42 2.98
C GLU A 147 4.70 -0.12 3.09
N GLU A 148 4.11 -0.66 4.13
CA GLU A 148 4.01 -2.07 4.42
C GLU A 148 2.56 -2.49 4.54
N ILE A 149 2.33 -3.78 4.33
CA ILE A 149 1.04 -4.41 4.60
C ILE A 149 1.17 -5.22 5.88
N ILE A 150 0.32 -4.91 6.86
CA ILE A 150 0.27 -5.57 8.15
C ILE A 150 -1.01 -6.39 8.20
N VAL A 151 -0.89 -7.69 8.43
CA VAL A 151 -2.02 -8.60 8.62
C VAL A 151 -2.00 -9.09 10.05
N THR A 152 -3.09 -8.88 10.79
CA THR A 152 -3.17 -9.23 12.21
C THR A 152 -4.52 -9.82 12.56
N ARG A 153 -4.54 -10.74 13.51
CA ARG A 153 -5.76 -11.30 14.12
C ARG A 153 -5.89 -10.74 15.52
N PRO A 154 -6.69 -9.70 15.74
CA PRO A 154 -6.75 -9.07 17.04
C PRO A 154 -7.38 -10.02 18.08
N SER A 155 -6.91 -9.90 19.32
CA SER A 155 -7.46 -10.57 20.49
C SER A 155 -8.02 -9.54 21.47
N ILE A 156 -8.42 -9.97 22.67
CA ILE A 156 -8.76 -9.06 23.77
C ILE A 156 -7.60 -8.13 24.15
N PHE A 157 -6.36 -8.48 23.78
CA PHE A 157 -5.16 -7.67 23.98
C PHE A 157 -4.83 -6.78 22.76
N GLY A 158 -5.72 -6.69 21.79
CA GLY A 158 -5.52 -5.96 20.54
C GLY A 158 -4.78 -6.78 19.47
N PRO A 159 -4.21 -6.12 18.44
CA PRO A 159 -4.12 -4.66 18.31
C PRO A 159 -5.48 -3.99 18.04
N LEU A 160 -5.58 -2.71 18.40
CA LEU A 160 -6.73 -1.88 18.04
C LEU A 160 -6.60 -1.43 16.57
N PRO A 161 -7.71 -1.33 15.81
CA PRO A 161 -7.67 -0.85 14.43
C PRO A 161 -6.97 0.50 14.27
N GLN A 162 -7.21 1.44 15.19
CA GLN A 162 -6.56 2.76 15.19
C GLN A 162 -5.03 2.66 15.32
N SER A 163 -4.52 1.71 16.11
CA SER A 163 -3.08 1.52 16.27
C SER A 163 -2.45 1.06 14.96
N ILE A 164 -3.11 0.16 14.22
CA ILE A 164 -2.65 -0.28 12.90
C ILE A 164 -2.75 0.87 11.89
N TYR A 165 -3.85 1.63 11.90
CA TYR A 165 -4.01 2.81 11.05
C TYR A 165 -2.86 3.80 11.21
N ASN A 166 -2.50 4.17 12.44
CA ASN A 166 -1.43 5.14 12.69
C ASN A 166 -0.09 4.67 12.10
N ILE A 167 0.27 3.39 12.30
CA ILE A 167 1.52 2.82 11.76
C ILE A 167 1.55 2.94 10.22
N VAL A 168 0.48 2.53 9.56
CA VAL A 168 0.45 2.52 8.08
C VAL A 168 0.31 3.93 7.51
N HIS A 169 -0.41 4.82 8.20
CA HIS A 169 -0.54 6.24 7.86
C HIS A 169 0.82 6.95 7.85
N ASP A 170 1.56 6.85 8.96
CA ASP A 170 2.86 7.50 9.12
C ASP A 170 3.88 6.99 8.08
N SER A 171 3.80 5.70 7.73
CA SER A 171 4.70 5.10 6.74
C SER A 171 4.37 5.48 5.29
N LEU A 172 3.11 5.84 4.98
CA LEU A 172 2.64 6.02 3.60
C LEU A 172 3.36 7.19 2.89
N TRP A 173 3.70 8.24 3.62
CA TRP A 173 4.42 9.38 3.06
C TRP A 173 5.79 8.97 2.49
N TYR A 174 6.59 8.21 3.24
CA TYR A 174 7.88 7.70 2.79
C TYR A 174 7.77 6.87 1.52
N ARG A 175 6.70 6.07 1.41
CA ARG A 175 6.41 5.28 0.20
C ARG A 175 6.20 6.17 -1.02
N LYS A 176 5.41 7.25 -0.89
CA LYS A 176 5.12 8.20 -1.97
C LYS A 176 6.35 8.96 -2.41
N VAL A 177 7.13 9.44 -1.44
CA VAL A 177 8.41 10.14 -1.68
C VAL A 177 9.37 9.24 -2.45
N ALA A 178 9.59 8.01 -1.98
CA ALA A 178 10.51 7.08 -2.62
C ALA A 178 10.06 6.65 -4.03
N HIS A 179 8.75 6.64 -4.31
CA HIS A 179 8.24 6.35 -5.65
C HIS A 179 8.45 7.52 -6.61
N THR A 180 8.14 8.74 -6.17
CA THR A 180 8.42 9.93 -6.99
C THR A 180 9.91 10.07 -7.31
N ILE A 181 10.81 9.80 -6.36
CA ILE A 181 12.26 9.87 -6.64
C ILE A 181 12.70 8.73 -7.57
N GLU A 182 12.13 7.53 -7.43
CA GLU A 182 12.38 6.43 -8.37
C GLU A 182 12.01 6.85 -9.80
N ASP A 183 10.82 7.41 -10.00
CA ASP A 183 10.36 7.83 -11.34
C ASP A 183 11.19 8.98 -11.91
N VAL A 184 11.59 9.95 -11.07
CA VAL A 184 12.55 11.00 -11.46
C VAL A 184 13.89 10.39 -11.88
N THR A 185 14.35 9.37 -11.14
CA THR A 185 15.60 8.66 -11.46
C THR A 185 15.49 7.94 -12.79
N MET A 186 14.40 7.20 -13.01
CA MET A 186 14.13 6.50 -14.28
C MET A 186 14.03 7.46 -15.46
N LEU A 187 13.34 8.59 -15.30
CA LEU A 187 13.27 9.65 -16.30
C LEU A 187 14.68 10.15 -16.70
N LEU A 188 15.53 10.43 -15.72
CA LEU A 188 16.90 10.92 -15.99
C LEU A 188 17.78 9.83 -16.61
N LEU A 189 17.66 8.58 -16.15
CA LEU A 189 18.37 7.43 -16.72
C LEU A 189 18.08 7.30 -18.22
N ASN A 190 16.81 7.43 -18.60
CA ASN A 190 16.38 7.34 -19.98
C ASN A 190 16.82 8.57 -20.82
N THR A 191 16.53 9.77 -20.33
CA THR A 191 16.67 11.01 -21.12
C THR A 191 18.09 11.59 -21.16
N GLU A 192 18.87 11.45 -20.08
CA GLU A 192 20.20 12.08 -19.96
C GLU A 192 21.36 11.06 -19.97
N PHE A 193 21.12 9.83 -19.54
CA PHE A 193 22.15 8.78 -19.44
C PHE A 193 22.01 7.70 -20.52
N GLY A 194 20.96 7.74 -21.35
CA GLY A 194 20.76 6.80 -22.46
C GLY A 194 20.57 5.35 -22.02
N ILE A 195 20.07 5.13 -20.81
CA ILE A 195 19.81 3.79 -20.26
C ILE A 195 18.36 3.43 -20.55
N ASP A 196 18.19 2.35 -21.31
CA ASP A 196 16.88 1.81 -21.68
C ASP A 196 16.19 1.08 -20.50
N ASP A 197 14.87 1.25 -20.40
CA ASP A 197 14.06 0.70 -19.32
C ASP A 197 14.03 -0.84 -19.30
N SER A 198 14.36 -1.51 -20.42
CA SER A 198 14.48 -2.98 -20.46
C SER A 198 15.68 -3.53 -19.68
N LEU A 199 16.63 -2.66 -19.29
CA LEU A 199 17.84 -3.08 -18.58
C LEU A 199 17.65 -3.23 -17.09
N TYR A 200 16.53 -2.74 -16.54
CA TYR A 200 16.29 -2.77 -15.11
C TYR A 200 14.80 -2.92 -14.80
N TYR A 201 14.50 -3.27 -13.55
CA TYR A 201 13.14 -3.29 -13.04
C TYR A 201 13.10 -2.87 -11.58
N SER A 202 11.98 -2.29 -11.16
CA SER A 202 11.76 -1.83 -9.80
C SER A 202 11.60 -2.98 -8.81
N SER A 203 12.14 -2.77 -7.61
CA SER A 203 11.99 -3.66 -6.47
C SER A 203 11.70 -2.82 -5.23
N ASP A 204 10.79 -3.29 -4.39
CA ASP A 204 10.38 -2.52 -3.22
C ASP A 204 11.42 -2.60 -2.11
N MET A 205 11.59 -1.48 -1.43
CA MET A 205 12.44 -1.31 -0.25
C MET A 205 11.78 -0.28 0.67
N ARG A 206 11.96 -0.44 1.98
CA ARG A 206 11.51 0.55 2.96
C ARG A 206 12.40 1.79 2.95
N ASN A 207 11.81 2.98 3.09
CA ASN A 207 12.46 4.29 3.09
C ASN A 207 13.40 4.46 1.89
N GLY A 208 13.00 3.99 0.71
CA GLY A 208 13.85 4.03 -0.46
C GLY A 208 13.29 3.28 -1.65
N PHE A 209 14.13 3.11 -2.66
CA PHE A 209 13.82 2.34 -3.85
C PHE A 209 15.04 1.56 -4.32
N VAL A 210 14.79 0.49 -5.07
CA VAL A 210 15.84 -0.32 -5.68
C VAL A 210 15.51 -0.56 -7.14
N LEU A 211 16.39 -0.12 -8.03
CA LEU A 211 16.36 -0.50 -9.44
C LEU A 211 17.34 -1.67 -9.65
N LYS A 212 16.81 -2.81 -10.08
CA LYS A 212 17.61 -4.03 -10.31
C LYS A 212 18.00 -4.13 -11.78
N PHE A 213 19.27 -3.87 -12.07
CA PHE A 213 19.81 -4.00 -13.42
C PHE A 213 20.18 -5.45 -13.73
N ILE A 214 19.78 -5.93 -14.91
CA ILE A 214 20.07 -7.30 -15.37
C ILE A 214 21.53 -7.49 -15.76
N LYS A 215 22.25 -6.40 -16.04
CA LYS A 215 23.69 -6.35 -16.34
C LYS A 215 24.27 -5.05 -15.81
N GLU A 216 25.58 -5.05 -15.58
CA GLU A 216 26.28 -3.81 -15.23
C GLU A 216 26.28 -2.85 -16.43
N VAL A 217 26.10 -1.56 -16.14
CA VAL A 217 26.13 -0.47 -17.12
C VAL A 217 27.17 0.53 -16.67
N ASP A 218 27.85 1.16 -17.63
CA ASP A 218 28.75 2.27 -17.32
C ASP A 218 27.90 3.49 -16.95
N LEU A 219 27.99 3.90 -15.68
CA LEU A 219 27.14 4.94 -15.11
C LEU A 219 27.93 5.80 -14.13
N ASP A 220 27.94 7.10 -14.40
CA ASP A 220 28.45 8.09 -13.46
C ASP A 220 27.39 8.38 -12.38
N PHE A 221 27.48 7.64 -11.28
CA PHE A 221 26.60 7.81 -10.13
C PHE A 221 26.71 9.19 -9.47
N CYS A 222 27.88 9.84 -9.52
CA CYS A 222 28.05 11.17 -8.95
C CYS A 222 27.22 12.18 -9.75
N LYS A 223 27.34 12.14 -11.08
CA LYS A 223 26.55 12.97 -11.99
C LYS A 223 25.06 12.67 -11.89
N LEU A 224 24.67 11.39 -11.85
CA LEU A 224 23.26 11.01 -11.72
C LEU A 224 22.67 11.54 -10.40
N SER A 225 23.38 11.34 -9.29
CA SER A 225 22.98 11.88 -7.99
C SER A 225 22.81 13.39 -8.04
N GLU A 226 23.75 14.12 -8.62
CA GLU A 226 23.65 15.59 -8.76
C GLU A 226 22.44 16.01 -9.59
N ARG A 227 22.19 15.35 -10.73
CA ARG A 227 21.04 15.65 -11.59
C ARG A 227 19.70 15.35 -10.92
N ILE A 228 19.59 14.25 -10.17
CA ILE A 228 18.38 13.96 -9.37
C ILE A 228 18.12 15.09 -8.39
N HIS A 229 19.14 15.52 -7.62
CA HIS A 229 18.96 16.61 -6.66
C HIS A 229 18.59 17.93 -7.33
N GLN A 230 19.21 18.26 -8.47
CA GLN A 230 18.86 19.45 -9.25
C GLN A 230 17.40 19.39 -9.71
N LYS A 231 16.95 18.23 -10.20
CA LYS A 231 15.57 18.03 -10.66
C LYS A 231 14.55 18.13 -9.54
N LEU A 232 14.86 17.58 -8.36
CA LEU A 232 14.01 17.69 -7.18
C LEU A 232 13.92 19.14 -6.67
N ALA A 233 15.02 19.90 -6.76
CA ALA A 233 15.07 21.31 -6.36
C ALA A 233 14.31 22.27 -7.29
N GLU A 234 13.85 21.80 -8.46
CA GLU A 234 13.01 22.60 -9.38
C GLU A 234 11.58 22.81 -8.85
N ASN A 235 11.18 22.15 -7.75
CA ASN A 235 9.85 22.25 -7.14
C ASN A 235 8.71 21.95 -8.13
N LEU A 236 8.92 20.96 -8.99
CA LEU A 236 7.96 20.50 -9.99
C LEU A 236 6.73 19.86 -9.33
N THR A 237 5.56 20.18 -9.86
CA THR A 237 4.30 19.50 -9.51
C THR A 237 4.28 18.08 -10.05
N VAL A 238 3.71 17.15 -9.30
CA VAL A 238 3.52 15.76 -9.71
C VAL A 238 2.03 15.42 -9.67
N ASN A 239 1.47 15.09 -10.83
CA ASN A 239 0.04 14.86 -10.99
C ASN A 239 -0.22 13.51 -11.65
N TYR A 240 -1.34 12.89 -11.29
CA TYR A 240 -1.89 11.75 -12.02
C TYR A 240 -2.24 12.16 -13.46
N TYR A 241 -1.87 11.33 -14.44
CA TYR A 241 -2.22 11.54 -15.85
C TYR A 241 -3.21 10.46 -16.32
N ASP A 242 -2.80 9.20 -16.26
CA ASP A 242 -3.63 8.03 -16.53
C ASP A 242 -3.14 6.81 -15.69
N GLU A 243 -3.67 5.62 -15.97
CA GLU A 243 -3.37 4.40 -15.21
C GLU A 243 -1.92 3.90 -15.35
N ASP A 244 -1.17 4.37 -16.36
CA ASP A 244 0.20 3.95 -16.65
C ASP A 244 1.20 5.12 -16.67
N HIS A 245 0.74 6.35 -16.38
CA HIS A 245 1.55 7.57 -16.47
C HIS A 245 1.25 8.61 -15.40
N ILE A 246 2.29 9.36 -15.06
CA ILE A 246 2.22 10.60 -14.28
C ILE A 246 2.75 11.78 -15.07
N MET A 247 2.45 12.97 -14.60
CA MET A 247 3.00 14.22 -15.11
C MET A 247 3.90 14.84 -14.06
N ILE A 248 5.19 15.03 -14.38
CA ILE A 248 6.16 15.73 -13.53
C ILE A 248 6.51 17.05 -14.22
N GLY A 249 6.06 18.17 -13.64
CA GLY A 249 6.06 19.46 -14.33
C GLY A 249 5.22 19.36 -15.61
N ASP A 250 5.86 19.56 -16.76
CA ASP A 250 5.23 19.42 -18.08
C ASP A 250 5.58 18.09 -18.80
N THR A 251 6.28 17.18 -18.12
CA THR A 251 6.77 15.92 -18.72
C THR A 251 5.87 14.76 -18.33
N ILE A 252 5.42 13.99 -19.32
CA ILE A 252 4.70 12.73 -19.10
C ILE A 252 5.73 11.62 -18.87
N VAL A 253 5.59 10.88 -17.77
CA VAL A 253 6.50 9.83 -17.32
C VAL A 253 5.69 8.56 -17.11
N LYS A 254 6.18 7.44 -17.64
CA LYS A 254 5.58 6.13 -17.42
C LYS A 254 5.75 5.72 -15.95
N CYS A 255 4.69 5.21 -15.33
CA CYS A 255 4.67 4.87 -13.92
C CYS A 255 3.71 3.70 -13.66
N ASP A 256 4.17 2.69 -12.91
CA ASP A 256 3.33 1.53 -12.54
C ASP A 256 2.41 1.83 -11.34
N GLY A 257 2.52 3.01 -10.74
CA GLY A 257 1.79 3.42 -9.54
C GLY A 257 1.37 4.89 -9.53
N PRO A 258 0.66 5.39 -10.57
CA PRO A 258 0.50 6.84 -10.81
C PRO A 258 -0.34 7.58 -9.76
N ARG A 259 -1.02 6.86 -8.86
CA ARG A 259 -1.78 7.42 -7.74
C ARG A 259 -0.95 7.52 -6.44
N PHE A 260 0.32 7.11 -6.48
CA PHE A 260 1.20 6.95 -5.31
C PHE A 260 2.36 7.94 -5.26
N HIS A 261 2.07 9.24 -5.44
CA HIS A 261 3.09 10.28 -5.46
C HIS A 261 2.86 11.38 -4.43
N ILE A 262 3.94 12.04 -4.04
CA ILE A 262 3.90 13.40 -3.47
C ILE A 262 3.37 14.36 -4.53
N ARG A 263 2.83 15.51 -4.12
CA ARG A 263 2.24 16.49 -5.05
C ARG A 263 3.28 17.44 -5.62
N ASN A 264 4.39 17.62 -4.92
CA ASN A 264 5.50 18.43 -5.38
C ASN A 264 6.84 17.79 -5.00
N THR A 265 7.81 17.86 -5.90
CA THR A 265 9.18 17.39 -5.66
C THR A 265 9.88 18.10 -4.50
N SER A 266 9.41 19.28 -4.09
CA SER A 266 9.87 20.02 -2.91
C SER A 266 9.56 19.32 -1.59
N GLU A 267 8.63 18.37 -1.57
CA GLU A 267 8.32 17.56 -0.39
C GLU A 267 9.45 16.56 -0.05
N VAL A 268 10.44 16.38 -0.94
CA VAL A 268 11.62 15.55 -0.65
C VAL A 268 12.59 16.31 0.25
N GLU A 269 12.64 15.94 1.53
CA GLU A 269 13.55 16.57 2.50
C GLU A 269 14.95 15.95 2.50
N HIS A 270 15.03 14.62 2.45
CA HIS A 270 16.27 13.86 2.59
C HIS A 270 16.32 12.73 1.57
N PHE A 271 17.38 12.71 0.76
CA PHE A 271 17.62 11.68 -0.24
C PHE A 271 19.11 11.46 -0.44
N THR A 272 19.50 10.19 -0.50
CA THR A 272 20.88 9.78 -0.79
C THR A 272 20.87 8.65 -1.81
N LEU A 273 21.58 8.83 -2.92
CA LEU A 273 21.86 7.77 -3.88
C LEU A 273 23.16 7.06 -3.50
N ILE A 274 23.12 5.74 -3.37
CA ILE A 274 24.35 4.95 -3.16
C ILE A 274 25.13 4.91 -4.47
N LYS A 275 26.31 5.53 -4.47
CA LYS A 275 27.10 5.81 -5.67
C LYS A 275 27.89 4.60 -6.20
N LYS A 276 27.26 3.43 -6.19
CA LYS A 276 27.79 2.18 -6.73
C LYS A 276 26.67 1.16 -6.90
N PHE A 277 26.85 0.23 -7.81
CA PHE A 277 26.03 -0.96 -7.85
C PHE A 277 26.31 -1.88 -6.67
N ILE A 278 25.24 -2.51 -6.17
CA ILE A 278 25.32 -3.57 -5.17
C ILE A 278 24.90 -4.87 -5.85
N TYR A 279 25.85 -5.78 -6.04
CA TYR A 279 25.56 -7.05 -6.67
C TYR A 279 24.73 -7.96 -5.74
N ASP A 280 23.56 -8.41 -6.21
CA ASP A 280 22.76 -9.45 -5.56
C ASP A 280 23.08 -10.81 -6.20
N PRO A 281 23.83 -11.70 -5.52
CA PRO A 281 24.21 -12.99 -6.09
C PRO A 281 23.02 -13.95 -6.25
N LYS A 282 21.89 -13.73 -5.56
CA LYS A 282 20.73 -14.62 -5.66
C LYS A 282 19.96 -14.39 -6.95
N THR A 283 19.73 -13.12 -7.28
CA THR A 283 19.04 -12.73 -8.52
C THR A 283 19.99 -12.47 -9.68
N LYS A 284 21.31 -12.43 -9.42
CA LYS A 284 22.36 -12.09 -10.38
C LYS A 284 22.16 -10.69 -11.01
N THR A 285 21.66 -9.75 -10.22
CA THR A 285 21.36 -8.38 -10.64
C THR A 285 22.28 -7.37 -9.96
N TYR A 286 22.44 -6.21 -10.58
CA TYR A 286 23.18 -5.07 -10.04
C TYR A 286 22.18 -4.04 -9.53
N CYS A 287 22.10 -3.88 -8.20
CA CYS A 287 21.10 -3.03 -7.57
C CYS A 287 21.63 -1.59 -7.45
N MET A 288 20.92 -0.65 -8.05
CA MET A 288 21.01 0.78 -7.73
C MET A 288 20.04 1.07 -6.59
N VAL A 289 20.51 1.77 -5.56
CA VAL A 289 19.73 1.97 -4.33
C VAL A 289 19.68 3.45 -3.98
N GLY A 290 18.46 3.97 -3.85
CA GLY A 290 18.19 5.29 -3.31
C GLY A 290 17.51 5.18 -1.93
N CYS A 291 17.97 5.98 -0.98
CA CYS A 291 17.48 5.96 0.40
C CYS A 291 16.96 7.34 0.82
N LEU A 292 15.88 7.35 1.59
CA LEU A 292 15.32 8.53 2.25
C LEU A 292 16.01 8.76 3.60
N ASP A 293 17.31 8.99 3.56
CA ASP A 293 18.13 9.25 4.73
C ASP A 293 19.08 10.43 4.45
N ALA A 294 19.36 11.20 5.49
CA ALA A 294 20.26 12.34 5.47
C ALA A 294 21.73 11.92 5.63
N GLU A 295 22.00 10.70 6.12
CA GLU A 295 23.37 10.24 6.35
C GLU A 295 23.97 9.52 5.12
N ASP A 296 25.18 9.93 4.71
CA ASP A 296 25.95 9.28 3.65
C ASP A 296 26.40 7.84 3.98
N ARG A 297 26.32 7.43 5.26
CA ARG A 297 26.83 6.15 5.76
C ARG A 297 25.71 5.17 6.10
N ILE A 298 24.97 4.78 5.07
CA ILE A 298 23.91 3.78 5.20
C ILE A 298 24.51 2.37 5.16
N ASP A 299 24.34 1.59 6.24
CA ASP A 299 24.67 0.17 6.24
C ASP A 299 23.59 -0.64 5.51
N ILE A 300 23.73 -0.69 4.18
CA ILE A 300 22.76 -1.35 3.29
C ILE A 300 22.56 -2.83 3.64
N ARG A 301 23.59 -3.49 4.17
CA ARG A 301 23.53 -4.93 4.48
C ARG A 301 22.63 -5.23 5.67
N ASN A 302 22.28 -4.23 6.47
CA ASN A 302 21.56 -4.40 7.73
C ASN A 302 20.31 -3.51 7.88
N LEU A 303 19.87 -2.87 6.80
CA LEU A 303 18.70 -1.97 6.79
C LEU A 303 17.45 -2.64 7.39
N ASN A 304 17.13 -3.85 6.94
CA ASN A 304 15.94 -4.58 7.40
C ASN A 304 15.97 -4.90 8.91
N THR A 305 17.14 -5.08 9.52
CA THR A 305 17.24 -5.37 10.97
C THR A 305 16.84 -4.18 11.82
N ILE A 306 17.29 -2.98 11.44
CA ILE A 306 16.96 -1.74 12.16
C ILE A 306 15.44 -1.48 12.06
N HIS A 307 14.83 -1.82 10.93
CA HIS A 307 13.44 -1.48 10.67
C HIS A 307 12.43 -2.51 11.19
N PHE A 308 12.73 -3.81 11.09
CA PHE A 308 11.79 -4.86 11.50
C PHE A 308 12.06 -5.43 12.90
N LEU A 309 13.32 -5.37 13.36
CA LEU A 309 13.74 -6.09 14.57
C LEU A 309 14.12 -5.17 15.73
N LYS A 310 14.52 -3.91 15.47
CA LYS A 310 14.67 -2.93 16.55
C LYS A 310 13.32 -2.34 16.92
N ARG A 311 12.78 -2.78 18.05
CA ARG A 311 11.73 -2.05 18.75
C ARG A 311 12.33 -0.75 19.28
N LYS A 312 11.98 0.40 18.71
CA LYS A 312 12.18 1.67 19.44
C LYS A 312 11.19 1.63 20.61
N ALA A 313 11.74 1.62 21.82
CA ALA A 313 10.99 1.69 23.07
C ALA A 313 10.38 3.08 23.26
#